data_AF-A0A7C8CZK9-F1
#
_entry.id   AF-A0A7C8CZK9-F1
#
_cell.length_a   1.000
_cell.length_b   1.000
_cell.length_c   1.000
_cell.angle_alpha   90.00
_cell.angle_beta   90.00
_cell.angle_gamma   90.00
#
_symmetry.space_group_name_H-M   'P 1'
#
loop_
_entity.id
_entity.type
_entity.pdbx_description
1 polymer ?
#
loop_
_entity_poly.entity_id
_entity_poly.type
_entity_poly.pdbx_seq_one_letter_code
_entity_poly.pdbx_strand_id
1 'polypeptide(L)' 'RVMFGGDWPVCLIGARYDQWVNGLKAIVSNRPAQEQRKLFHDNAMRFYQLA' A
#
# COMPACT_ATOMS: atom_id res chain seq x y z
N ARG A 1 10.14 -7.01 -0.16
CA ARG A 1 10.67 -5.64 -0.01
C ARG A 1 9.80 -4.72 -0.85
N VAL A 2 8.54 -4.53 -0.44
CA VAL A 2 7.54 -3.77 -1.21
C VAL A 2 6.66 -3.02 -0.23
N MET A 3 6.26 -1.80 -0.58
CA MET A 3 5.43 -0.93 0.26
C MET A 3 4.39 -0.25 -0.63
N PHE A 4 3.23 0.08 -0.07
CA PHE A 4 2.27 0.94 -0.76
C PHE A 4 2.75 2.40 -0.80
N GLY A 5 2.57 3.05 -1.95
CA GLY A 5 2.78 4.49 -2.14
C GLY A 5 1.49 5.13 -2.68
N GLY A 6 1.08 6.25 -2.07
CA GLY A 6 -0.18 6.89 -2.42
C GLY A 6 -0.17 7.62 -3.76
N ASP A 7 0.99 8.09 -4.21
CA ASP A 7 1.17 8.88 -5.46
C ASP A 7 0.19 10.06 -5.62
N TRP A 8 -0.35 10.56 -4.51
CA TRP A 8 -1.27 11.70 -4.53
C TRP A 8 -0.48 13.00 -4.70
N PRO A 9 -0.93 13.95 -5.54
CA PRO A 9 -2.19 13.96 -6.30
C PRO A 9 -2.12 13.35 -7.72
N VAL A 10 -0.96 12.87 -8.17
CA VAL A 10 -0.76 12.35 -9.54
C VAL A 10 -1.68 11.18 -9.86
N CYS A 11 -1.97 10.32 -8.88
CA CYS A 11 -2.88 9.19 -9.03
C CYS A 11 -4.28 9.60 -9.56
N LEU A 12 -4.70 10.86 -9.32
CA LEU A 12 -5.99 11.41 -9.74
C LEU A 12 -6.16 11.50 -11.25
N ILE A 13 -5.08 11.39 -12.03
CA ILE A 13 -5.14 11.29 -13.49
C ILE A 13 -5.82 9.97 -13.93
N GLY A 14 -5.68 8.90 -13.14
CA GLY A 14 -6.18 7.56 -13.49
C GLY A 14 -7.28 7.01 -12.57
N ALA A 15 -7.32 7.42 -11.30
CA ALA A 15 -8.30 6.92 -10.33
C ALA A 15 -8.46 7.88 -9.15
N ARG A 16 -9.63 7.86 -8.49
CA ARG A 16 -9.76 8.48 -7.16
C ARG A 16 -8.84 7.78 -6.16
N TYR A 17 -8.42 8.50 -5.12
CA TYR A 17 -7.51 7.96 -4.11
C TYR A 17 -8.04 6.68 -3.43
N ASP A 18 -9.34 6.62 -3.12
CA ASP A 18 -9.96 5.42 -2.54
C ASP A 18 -9.96 4.23 -3.51
N GLN A 19 -10.18 4.48 -4.80
CA GLN A 19 -10.08 3.45 -5.84
C GLN A 19 -8.64 2.94 -5.98
N TRP A 20 -7.64 3.82 -5.88
CA TRP A 20 -6.23 3.46 -5.89
C TRP A 20 -5.87 2.52 -4.73
N VAL A 21 -6.21 2.93 -3.50
CA VAL A 21 -5.95 2.13 -2.28
C VAL A 21 -6.70 0.80 -2.33
N ASN A 22 -7.99 0.83 -2.68
CA ASN A 22 -8.83 -0.36 -2.68
C ASN A 22 -8.49 -1.32 -3.82
N GLY A 23 -8.03 -0.81 -4.96
CA GLY A 23 -7.51 -1.63 -6.06
C GLY A 23 -6.36 -2.52 -5.61
N LEU A 24 -5.36 -1.94 -4.92
CA LEU A 24 -4.26 -2.73 -4.39
C LEU A 24 -4.72 -3.71 -3.31
N LYS A 25 -5.62 -3.30 -2.40
CA LYS A 25 -6.19 -4.20 -1.38
C LYS A 25 -6.88 -5.41 -2.01
N ALA A 26 -7.63 -5.22 -3.10
CA ALA A 26 -8.27 -6.32 -3.82
C ALA A 26 -7.24 -7.27 -4.45
N ILE A 27 -6.21 -6.72 -5.12
CA ILE A 27 -5.14 -7.50 -5.76
C ILE A 27 -4.41 -8.41 -4.75
N VAL A 28 -4.20 -7.94 -3.52
CA VAL A 28 -3.45 -8.69 -2.50
C VAL A 28 -4.33 -9.45 -1.51
N SER A 29 -5.64 -9.46 -1.71
CA SER A 29 -6.62 -10.01 -0.77
C SER A 29 -6.39 -11.49 -0.42
N ASN A 30 -5.85 -12.28 -1.35
CA ASN A 30 -5.56 -13.70 -1.17
C ASN A 30 -4.22 -13.97 -0.47
N ARG A 31 -3.41 -12.95 -0.20
CA ARG A 31 -2.11 -13.11 0.48
C ARG A 31 -2.31 -13.27 1.98
N PRO A 32 -1.41 -13.99 2.68
CA PRO A 32 -1.45 -14.09 4.14
C PRO A 32 -1.50 -12.72 4.81
N ALA A 33 -2.27 -12.59 5.90
CA ALA A 33 -2.43 -11.33 6.62
C ALA A 33 -1.10 -10.69 7.04
N GLN A 34 -0.12 -11.52 7.41
CA GLN A 34 1.22 -11.04 7.77
C GLN A 34 1.94 -10.40 6.58
N GLU A 35 1.75 -10.90 5.36
CA GLU A 35 2.33 -10.31 4.16
C GLU A 35 1.65 -9.00 3.79
N GLN A 36 0.33 -8.93 3.91
CA GLN A 36 -0.43 -7.69 3.72
C GLN A 36 0.04 -6.62 4.72
N ARG A 37 0.22 -6.99 6.00
CA ARG A 37 0.75 -6.07 7.03
C ARG A 37 2.15 -5.59 6.70
N LYS A 38 3.02 -6.45 6.18
CA LYS A 38 4.35 -6.04 5.71
C LYS A 38 4.26 -5.02 4.56
N LEU A 39 3.37 -5.25 3.59
CA LEU A 39 3.17 -4.35 2.44
C LEU A 39 2.62 -2.98 2.83
N PHE A 40 1.63 -2.94 3.73
CA PHE A 40 0.95 -1.70 4.08
C PHE A 40 1.53 -0.97 5.29
N HIS A 41 2.48 -1.57 6.03
CA HIS A 41 3.00 -0.99 7.27
C HIS A 41 4.44 -1.39 7.60
N ASP A 42 4.71 -2.67 7.93
CA ASP A 42 5.95 -3.03 8.65
C ASP A 42 7.22 -2.75 7.83
N ASN A 43 7.15 -2.89 6.51
CA ASN A 43 8.28 -2.58 5.64
C ASN A 43 8.61 -1.08 5.69
N ALA A 44 7.61 -0.20 5.70
CA ALA A 44 7.81 1.25 5.76
C ALA A 44 8.35 1.67 7.13
N MET A 45 7.77 1.16 8.21
CA MET A 45 8.27 1.37 9.57
C MET A 45 9.76 1.04 9.69
N ARG A 46 10.15 -0.14 9.19
CA ARG A 46 11.54 -0.60 9.25
C ARG A 46 12.48 0.21 8.36
N PHE A 47 12.05 0.54 7.14
CA PHE A 47 12.90 1.21 6.17
C PHE A 47 13.11 2.68 6.51
N TYR A 48 12.06 3.37 6.93
CA TYR A 48 12.10 4.79 7.29
C TYR A 48 12.38 5.04 8.78
N GLN A 49 12.59 3.99 9.58
CA GLN A 49 12.91 4.08 11.00
C GLN A 49 11.88 4.91 11.79
N LEU A 50 10.59 4.64 11.57
CA LEU A 50 9.48 5.42 12.13
C LEU A 50 9.08 4.99 13.58
N ALA A 51 10.00 4.33 14.29
CA ALA A 51 9.79 3.81 15.64
C ALA A 51 10.19 4.82 16.72
#